data_AF-A0A937NFA6-F1
#
_entry.id   AF-A0A937NFA6-F1
#
_cell.length_a   1.000
_cell.length_b   1.000
_cell.length_c   1.000
_cell.angle_alpha   90.00
_cell.angle_beta   90.00
_cell.angle_gamma   90.00
#
_symmetry.space_group_name_H-M   'P 1'
#
loop_
_entity.id
_entity.type
_entity.pdbx_description
1 polymer ?
#
loop_
_entity_poly.entity_id
_entity_poly.type
_entity_poly.pdbx_seq_one_letter_code
_entity_poly.pdbx_strand_id
1 'polypeptide(L)'
;MSQSSRQRMKVYCWLAIAAGCGIIAVVSLWFGRHDNAVERSAALLETSVDGFGLYVKQRLCSECHPSQSASHSSTGHANTLRPSVLSEVASALDGKTFKDPERECEYHYHFDSQEGLSVTIAGRFDDAPFPLAYAVGSGKHATTFLALIPNRLGETTGVEHRVSVYPSENGPRLDLTGGQPEQTPEQDVEHFGRVIRGDTLLHCVECHTTGGEIVGQEIRGFMPNISCQNCHGPRREHVIAMKRAGDKSAPPPGSSRLTAIEQIRMCSRCHPRPGMEEENEVAPNHIRSVRLQSTEFLQSKCYGGSKDRLGCSTCHDPHQPISRDRNHYVKRCLGCHAAPDSVHCPVSPQTNCVQCHMPLVQADDGTQFHDHRIRVGQRQDRP
;
A
#
# COMPACT_ATOMS: atom_id res chain seq x y z
N MET A 1 30.56 76.49 22.24
CA MET A 1 30.95 75.09 22.51
C MET A 1 32.43 75.07 22.86
N SER A 2 32.78 74.62 24.07
CA SER A 2 34.18 74.57 24.51
C SER A 2 34.98 73.54 23.71
N GLN A 3 36.29 73.74 23.59
CA GLN A 3 37.20 72.81 22.90
C GLN A 3 37.06 71.36 23.41
N SER A 4 36.72 71.21 24.69
CA SER A 4 36.45 69.91 25.34
C SER A 4 35.20 69.21 24.79
N SER A 5 34.14 69.94 24.40
CA SER A 5 32.90 69.33 23.88
C SER A 5 33.07 68.78 22.47
N ARG A 6 33.85 69.46 21.61
CA ARG A 6 34.20 68.96 20.26
C ARG A 6 35.09 67.72 20.32
N GLN A 7 36.01 67.66 21.28
CA GLN A 7 36.90 66.51 21.46
C GLN A 7 36.14 65.28 21.97
N ARG A 8 35.20 65.47 22.92
CA ARG A 8 34.29 64.40 23.36
C ARG A 8 33.41 63.87 22.23
N MET A 9 32.85 64.75 21.40
CA MET A 9 32.02 64.35 20.25
C MET A 9 32.81 63.54 19.21
N LYS A 10 34.07 63.91 18.93
CA LYS A 10 34.95 63.11 18.07
C LYS A 10 35.23 61.72 18.65
N VAL A 11 35.47 61.61 19.96
CA VAL A 11 35.69 60.31 20.63
C VAL A 11 34.43 59.44 20.56
N TYR A 12 33.24 59.99 20.80
CA TYR A 12 31.98 59.25 20.65
C TYR A 12 31.72 58.77 19.22
N CYS A 13 32.02 59.61 18.20
CA CYS A 13 31.92 59.18 16.80
C CYS A 13 32.88 58.02 16.48
N TRP A 14 34.13 58.09 16.94
CA TRP A 14 35.09 57.00 16.72
C TRP A 14 34.70 55.70 17.44
N LEU A 15 34.16 55.79 18.66
CA LEU A 15 33.65 54.63 19.39
C LEU A 15 32.42 54.01 18.70
N ALA A 16 31.51 54.82 18.17
CA ALA A 16 30.35 54.35 17.43
C ALA A 16 30.75 53.66 16.11
N ILE A 17 31.73 54.20 15.39
CA ILE A 17 32.27 53.57 14.17
C ILE A 17 32.96 52.25 14.50
N ALA A 18 33.81 52.22 15.54
CA ALA A 18 34.48 50.99 15.96
C ALA A 18 33.48 49.91 16.42
N ALA A 19 32.44 50.28 17.15
CA ALA A 19 31.35 49.37 17.52
C ALA A 19 30.59 48.87 16.29
N GLY A 20 30.26 49.75 15.33
CA GLY A 20 29.62 49.36 14.07
C GLY A 20 30.46 48.40 13.25
N CYS A 21 31.77 48.67 13.07
CA CYS A 21 32.70 47.77 12.39
C CYS A 21 32.85 46.43 13.12
N GLY A 22 32.89 46.44 14.46
CA GLY A 22 32.93 45.23 15.28
C GLY A 22 31.69 44.36 15.10
N ILE A 23 30.49 44.98 15.09
CA ILE A 23 29.23 44.28 14.83
C ILE A 23 29.22 43.69 13.42
N ILE A 24 29.62 44.45 12.40
CA ILE A 24 29.69 43.96 11.02
C ILE A 24 30.65 42.77 10.91
N ALA A 25 31.85 42.85 11.51
CA ALA A 25 32.82 41.75 11.50
C ALA A 25 32.29 40.48 12.19
N VAL A 26 31.63 40.62 13.34
CA VAL A 26 31.02 39.48 14.06
C VAL A 26 29.88 38.87 13.26
N VAL A 27 29.02 39.68 12.66
CA VAL A 27 27.91 39.24 11.81
C VAL A 27 28.43 38.54 10.55
N SER A 28 29.43 39.09 9.86
CA SER A 28 30.07 38.45 8.70
C SER A 28 30.76 37.13 9.04
N LEU A 29 31.41 37.04 10.21
CA LEU A 29 31.99 35.78 10.69
C LEU A 29 30.91 34.75 11.06
N TRP A 30 29.78 35.20 11.61
CA TRP A 30 28.65 34.32 11.94
C TRP A 30 27.97 33.78 10.68
N PHE A 31 27.66 34.63 9.70
CA PHE A 31 27.14 34.22 8.40
C PHE A 31 28.13 33.30 7.67
N GLY A 32 29.42 33.66 7.62
CA GLY A 32 30.44 32.80 7.02
C GLY A 32 30.56 31.42 7.68
N ARG A 33 30.37 31.31 9.00
CA ARG A 33 30.33 30.01 9.70
C ARG A 33 29.04 29.24 9.42
N HIS A 34 27.92 29.93 9.32
CA HIS A 34 26.63 29.33 8.97
C HIS A 34 26.68 28.75 7.55
N ASP A 35 27.12 29.53 6.58
CA ASP A 35 27.22 29.12 5.17
C ASP A 35 28.17 27.91 5.01
N ASN A 36 29.34 27.95 5.67
CA ASN A 36 30.26 26.81 5.69
C ASN A 36 29.64 25.56 6.36
N ALA A 37 28.85 25.72 7.42
CA ALA A 37 28.18 24.61 8.08
C ALA A 37 27.08 24.01 7.19
N VAL A 38 26.34 24.86 6.48
CA VAL A 38 25.31 24.45 5.51
C VAL A 38 25.95 23.71 4.33
N GLU A 39 27.02 24.23 3.73
CA GLU A 39 27.74 23.58 2.62
C GLU A 39 28.31 22.22 3.01
N ARG A 40 28.96 22.12 4.18
CA ARG A 40 29.47 20.83 4.68
C ARG A 40 28.34 19.85 4.96
N SER A 41 27.22 20.33 5.50
CA SER A 41 26.04 19.47 5.74
C SER A 41 25.43 18.99 4.42
N ALA A 42 25.36 19.84 3.41
CA ALA A 42 24.91 19.48 2.07
C ALA A 42 25.82 18.42 1.42
N ALA A 43 27.15 18.59 1.51
CA ALA A 43 28.11 17.59 1.02
C ALA A 43 27.99 16.24 1.74
N LEU A 44 27.75 16.25 3.07
CA LEU A 44 27.48 15.02 3.84
C LEU A 44 26.17 14.34 3.40
N LEU A 45 25.12 15.13 3.12
CA LEU A 45 23.84 14.63 2.61
C LEU A 45 23.98 14.07 1.19
N GLU A 46 24.86 14.63 0.36
CA GLU A 46 25.13 14.13 -1.00
C GLU A 46 25.77 12.73 -0.98
N THR A 47 26.55 12.42 0.06
CA THR A 47 27.09 11.07 0.30
C THR A 47 26.11 10.09 0.96
N SER A 48 24.93 10.56 1.37
CA SER A 48 23.91 9.73 2.01
C SER A 48 23.19 8.85 0.99
N VAL A 49 22.71 7.67 1.42
CA VAL A 49 21.98 6.77 0.53
C VAL A 49 20.58 7.35 0.29
N ASP A 50 20.28 7.58 -0.98
CA ASP A 50 19.01 8.13 -1.47
C ASP A 50 17.79 7.36 -0.94
N GLY A 51 16.90 8.05 -0.21
CA GLY A 51 15.82 7.42 0.54
C GLY A 51 15.11 8.36 1.52
N PHE A 52 14.23 7.79 2.36
CA PHE A 52 13.51 8.50 3.43
C PHE A 52 13.61 7.70 4.73
N GLY A 53 14.11 8.33 5.80
CA GLY A 53 14.34 7.63 7.06
C GLY A 53 15.22 6.40 6.87
N LEU A 54 14.78 5.24 7.36
CA LEU A 54 15.48 3.96 7.21
C LEU A 54 15.26 3.28 5.84
N TYR A 55 14.39 3.84 5.00
CA TYR A 55 14.06 3.31 3.68
C TYR A 55 14.96 3.91 2.61
N VAL A 56 15.24 3.12 1.57
CA VAL A 56 15.98 3.56 0.37
C VAL A 56 15.10 3.60 -0.87
N LYS A 57 15.45 4.36 -1.89
CA LYS A 57 14.70 4.31 -3.16
C LYS A 57 14.78 2.93 -3.81
N GLN A 58 13.65 2.47 -4.36
CA GLN A 58 13.50 1.16 -5.02
C GLN A 58 14.55 0.90 -6.12
N ARG A 59 15.02 1.94 -6.83
CA ARG A 59 16.06 1.83 -7.87
C ARG A 59 17.37 1.22 -7.34
N LEU A 60 17.70 1.45 -6.07
CA LEU A 60 18.90 0.89 -5.44
C LEU A 60 18.81 -0.64 -5.30
N CYS A 61 17.59 -1.17 -5.14
CA CYS A 61 17.35 -2.61 -5.15
C CYS A 61 17.65 -3.20 -6.54
N SER A 62 17.23 -2.52 -7.62
CA SER A 62 17.40 -3.03 -8.99
C SER A 62 18.85 -3.08 -9.47
N GLU A 63 19.75 -2.29 -8.88
CA GLU A 63 21.18 -2.31 -9.21
C GLU A 63 21.85 -3.67 -8.86
N CYS A 64 21.32 -4.38 -7.86
CA CYS A 64 21.83 -5.69 -7.44
C CYS A 64 20.83 -6.84 -7.65
N HIS A 65 19.53 -6.55 -7.68
CA HIS A 65 18.43 -7.52 -7.86
C HIS A 65 17.58 -7.19 -9.11
N PRO A 66 18.16 -7.13 -10.31
CA PRO A 66 17.46 -6.67 -11.51
C PRO A 66 16.31 -7.59 -11.91
N SER A 67 16.47 -8.91 -11.77
CA SER A 67 15.43 -9.88 -12.14
C SER A 67 14.21 -9.83 -11.22
N GLN A 68 14.43 -9.78 -9.90
CA GLN A 68 13.34 -9.65 -8.93
C GLN A 68 12.65 -8.30 -9.10
N SER A 69 13.40 -7.21 -9.28
CA SER A 69 12.82 -5.87 -9.46
C SER A 69 11.97 -5.78 -10.72
N ALA A 70 12.46 -6.29 -11.84
CA ALA A 70 11.75 -6.25 -13.12
C ALA A 70 10.45 -7.07 -13.10
N SER A 71 10.47 -8.24 -12.44
CA SER A 71 9.22 -9.00 -12.32
C SER A 71 8.26 -8.38 -11.29
N HIS A 72 8.77 -7.94 -10.15
CA HIS A 72 7.96 -7.36 -9.09
C HIS A 72 7.13 -6.17 -9.60
N SER A 73 7.70 -5.32 -10.48
CA SER A 73 6.97 -4.17 -11.06
C SER A 73 5.72 -4.56 -11.87
N SER A 74 5.60 -5.82 -12.31
CA SER A 74 4.42 -6.33 -13.02
C SER A 74 3.35 -6.95 -12.10
N THR A 75 3.63 -7.03 -10.79
CA THR A 75 2.73 -7.61 -9.80
C THR A 75 1.62 -6.66 -9.39
N GLY A 76 0.56 -7.20 -8.79
CA GLY A 76 -0.45 -6.36 -8.12
C GLY A 76 0.11 -5.56 -6.94
N HIS A 77 1.11 -6.11 -6.22
CA HIS A 77 1.78 -5.44 -5.11
C HIS A 77 2.43 -4.12 -5.53
N ALA A 78 2.97 -4.03 -6.75
CA ALA A 78 3.57 -2.81 -7.27
C ALA A 78 2.56 -1.75 -7.76
N ASN A 79 1.26 -1.97 -7.55
CA ASN A 79 0.20 -1.13 -8.10
C ASN A 79 -0.95 -0.86 -7.09
N THR A 80 -0.72 -0.96 -5.78
CA THR A 80 -1.77 -0.89 -4.76
C THR A 80 -2.23 0.52 -4.36
N LEU A 81 -1.44 1.57 -4.59
CA LEU A 81 -1.83 2.96 -4.30
C LEU A 81 -1.17 3.96 -5.24
N ARG A 82 -1.97 4.89 -5.75
CA ARG A 82 -1.49 6.09 -6.45
C ARG A 82 -2.28 7.33 -6.00
N PRO A 83 -1.64 8.49 -5.82
CA PRO A 83 -2.36 9.77 -5.85
C PRO A 83 -3.21 9.85 -7.11
N SER A 84 -4.44 10.37 -7.02
CA SER A 84 -5.37 10.41 -8.14
C SER A 84 -4.82 11.22 -9.32
N VAL A 85 -4.11 12.32 -9.05
CA VAL A 85 -3.37 13.11 -10.05
C VAL A 85 -2.38 12.29 -10.89
N LEU A 86 -1.88 11.16 -10.39
CA LEU A 86 -0.96 10.26 -11.09
C LEU A 86 -1.61 8.95 -11.55
N SER A 87 -2.94 8.82 -11.45
CA SER A 87 -3.66 7.58 -11.70
C SER A 87 -4.35 7.61 -13.06
N GLU A 88 -3.93 6.73 -13.97
CA GLU A 88 -4.58 6.53 -15.27
C GLU A 88 -6.06 6.12 -15.12
N VAL A 89 -6.37 5.32 -14.08
CA VAL A 89 -7.75 4.92 -13.78
C VAL A 89 -8.57 6.14 -13.38
N ALA A 90 -7.98 7.08 -12.62
CA ALA A 90 -8.65 8.30 -12.21
C ALA A 90 -8.91 9.23 -13.40
N SER A 91 -7.90 9.46 -14.25
CA SER A 91 -8.06 10.27 -15.46
C SER A 91 -9.07 9.67 -16.43
N ALA A 92 -9.17 8.35 -16.50
CA ALA A 92 -10.13 7.66 -17.36
C ALA A 92 -11.58 7.79 -16.88
N LEU A 93 -11.83 8.28 -15.66
CA LEU A 93 -13.19 8.55 -15.17
C LEU A 93 -13.73 9.92 -15.57
N ASP A 94 -12.91 10.80 -16.14
CA ASP A 94 -13.35 12.14 -16.50
C ASP A 94 -14.59 12.12 -17.41
N GLY A 95 -15.62 12.87 -17.04
CA GLY A 95 -16.89 12.95 -17.76
C GLY A 95 -17.75 11.69 -17.69
N LYS A 96 -17.38 10.66 -16.92
CA LYS A 96 -18.24 9.49 -16.69
C LYS A 96 -19.28 9.80 -15.63
N THR A 97 -20.39 9.06 -15.69
CA THR A 97 -21.41 9.05 -14.66
C THR A 97 -21.66 7.64 -14.13
N PHE A 98 -22.19 7.55 -12.92
CA PHE A 98 -22.68 6.30 -12.35
C PHE A 98 -23.98 6.55 -11.60
N LYS A 99 -25.06 5.89 -12.00
CA LYS A 99 -26.33 5.92 -11.29
C LYS A 99 -26.31 4.87 -10.17
N ASP A 100 -26.37 5.33 -8.93
CA ASP A 100 -26.47 4.47 -7.76
C ASP A 100 -27.81 3.71 -7.79
N PRO A 101 -27.80 2.37 -7.92
CA PRO A 101 -29.03 1.59 -8.02
C PRO A 101 -29.82 1.57 -6.72
N GLU A 102 -29.22 1.93 -5.58
CA GLU A 102 -29.82 1.84 -4.24
C GLU A 102 -30.23 3.20 -3.67
N ARG A 103 -29.58 4.30 -4.08
CA ARG A 103 -29.71 5.61 -3.42
C ARG A 103 -30.39 6.72 -4.24
N GLU A 104 -30.93 6.37 -5.41
CA GLU A 104 -31.56 7.32 -6.35
C GLU A 104 -30.72 8.58 -6.57
N CYS A 105 -29.41 8.40 -6.75
CA CYS A 105 -28.48 9.49 -7.01
C CYS A 105 -27.55 9.12 -8.16
N GLU A 106 -26.98 10.13 -8.83
CA GLU A 106 -26.02 9.94 -9.91
C GLU A 106 -24.73 10.67 -9.56
N TYR A 107 -23.63 9.94 -9.60
CA TYR A 107 -22.29 10.48 -9.43
C TYR A 107 -21.76 10.96 -10.79
N HIS A 108 -21.17 12.15 -10.82
CA HIS A 108 -20.53 12.74 -11.99
C HIS A 108 -19.05 12.96 -11.67
N TYR A 109 -18.17 12.37 -12.48
CA TYR A 109 -16.74 12.37 -12.23
C TYR A 109 -16.02 13.43 -13.05
N HIS A 110 -15.10 14.14 -12.40
CA HIS A 110 -14.29 15.19 -13.00
C HIS A 110 -12.82 15.01 -12.64
N PHE A 111 -11.95 15.06 -13.63
CA PHE A 111 -10.51 14.96 -13.44
C PHE A 111 -9.80 16.24 -13.84
N ASP A 112 -8.95 16.75 -12.94
CA ASP A 112 -7.99 17.81 -13.24
C ASP A 112 -6.55 17.29 -13.07
N SER A 113 -5.66 17.74 -13.94
CA SER A 113 -4.26 17.28 -13.93
C SER A 113 -3.43 17.76 -12.73
N GLN A 114 -3.89 18.79 -12.02
CA GLN A 114 -3.25 19.37 -10.84
C GLN A 114 -3.98 18.97 -9.55
N GLU A 115 -5.30 18.93 -9.56
CA GLU A 115 -6.12 18.64 -8.38
C GLU A 115 -6.53 17.17 -8.25
N GLY A 116 -6.56 16.44 -9.37
CA GLY A 116 -6.86 15.00 -9.42
C GLY A 116 -8.33 14.73 -9.66
N LEU A 117 -8.79 13.58 -9.18
CA LEU A 117 -10.20 13.18 -9.35
C LEU A 117 -11.07 13.80 -8.27
N SER A 118 -12.23 14.29 -8.68
CA SER A 118 -13.34 14.66 -7.82
C SER A 118 -14.65 14.07 -8.34
N VAL A 119 -15.66 14.06 -7.48
CA VAL A 119 -16.99 13.57 -7.80
C VAL A 119 -18.06 14.52 -7.26
N THR A 120 -19.11 14.77 -8.03
CA THR A 120 -20.33 15.47 -7.57
C THR A 120 -21.50 14.50 -7.57
N ILE A 121 -22.55 14.83 -6.82
CA ILE A 121 -23.81 14.08 -6.82
C ILE A 121 -24.90 14.99 -7.34
N ALA A 122 -25.42 14.70 -8.54
CA ALA A 122 -26.33 15.58 -9.25
C ALA A 122 -27.56 15.95 -8.39
N GLY A 123 -27.77 17.25 -8.19
CA GLY A 123 -28.90 17.79 -7.44
C GLY A 123 -28.81 17.61 -5.92
N ARG A 124 -27.63 17.28 -5.39
CA ARG A 124 -27.35 17.23 -3.94
C ARG A 124 -26.12 18.07 -3.61
N PHE A 125 -26.06 18.55 -2.36
CA PHE A 125 -24.90 19.27 -1.82
C PHE A 125 -24.43 20.44 -2.70
N ASP A 126 -25.37 21.16 -3.32
CA ASP A 126 -25.10 22.27 -4.25
C ASP A 126 -24.14 21.91 -5.41
N ASP A 127 -24.13 20.63 -5.81
CA ASP A 127 -23.19 20.05 -6.79
C ASP A 127 -21.71 20.32 -6.43
N ALA A 128 -21.41 20.44 -5.13
CA ALA A 128 -20.06 20.68 -4.65
C ALA A 128 -19.15 19.45 -4.90
N PRO A 129 -17.94 19.63 -5.45
CA PRO A 129 -17.02 18.54 -5.71
C PRO A 129 -16.47 17.94 -4.42
N PHE A 130 -16.53 16.62 -4.31
CA PHE A 130 -15.89 15.85 -3.26
C PHE A 130 -14.58 15.24 -3.78
N PRO A 131 -13.43 15.46 -3.11
CA PRO A 131 -12.14 15.03 -3.62
C PRO A 131 -11.94 13.52 -3.45
N LEU A 132 -11.44 12.87 -4.50
CA LEU A 132 -11.03 11.46 -4.50
C LEU A 132 -9.50 11.41 -4.63
N ALA A 133 -8.82 11.65 -3.52
CA ALA A 133 -7.37 11.97 -3.48
C ALA A 133 -6.46 10.79 -3.87
N TYR A 134 -6.86 9.55 -3.58
CA TYR A 134 -6.04 8.37 -3.83
C TYR A 134 -6.83 7.29 -4.55
N ALA A 135 -6.23 6.68 -5.58
CA ALA A 135 -6.69 5.44 -6.18
C ALA A 135 -6.04 4.26 -5.43
N VAL A 136 -6.87 3.35 -4.92
CA VAL A 136 -6.48 2.25 -4.02
C VAL A 136 -6.90 0.92 -4.64
N GLY A 137 -5.94 0.01 -4.79
CA GLY A 137 -6.14 -1.31 -5.40
C GLY A 137 -5.33 -1.50 -6.69
N SER A 138 -4.98 -2.76 -6.95
CA SER A 138 -4.10 -3.14 -8.07
C SER A 138 -4.74 -3.10 -9.46
N GLY A 139 -6.05 -2.85 -9.55
CA GLY A 139 -6.82 -2.98 -10.78
C GLY A 139 -7.04 -4.42 -11.26
N LYS A 140 -6.50 -5.43 -10.57
CA LYS A 140 -6.73 -6.86 -10.90
C LYS A 140 -8.10 -7.36 -10.44
N HIS A 141 -8.57 -6.86 -9.30
CA HIS A 141 -9.90 -7.14 -8.77
C HIS A 141 -10.77 -5.90 -8.82
N ALA A 142 -10.25 -4.78 -8.30
CA ALA A 142 -10.88 -3.49 -8.36
C ALA A 142 -9.83 -2.38 -8.11
N THR A 143 -10.22 -1.17 -8.43
CA THR A 143 -9.62 0.08 -7.93
C THR A 143 -10.74 0.91 -7.31
N THR A 144 -10.64 1.18 -6.02
CA THR A 144 -11.52 2.11 -5.30
C THR A 144 -10.80 3.45 -5.10
N PHE A 145 -11.49 4.44 -4.56
CA PHE A 145 -10.93 5.75 -4.28
C PHE A 145 -11.05 6.10 -2.80
N LEU A 146 -10.04 6.79 -2.28
CA LEU A 146 -9.99 7.21 -0.88
C LEU A 146 -9.84 8.73 -0.82
N ALA A 147 -10.73 9.36 -0.06
CA ALA A 147 -10.57 10.73 0.40
C ALA A 147 -10.02 10.74 1.83
N LEU A 148 -9.19 11.73 2.16
CA LEU A 148 -8.80 12.03 3.53
C LEU A 148 -9.32 13.42 3.87
N ILE A 149 -10.18 13.52 4.88
CA ILE A 149 -10.88 14.76 5.27
C ILE A 149 -10.76 14.99 6.77
N PRO A 150 -10.77 16.25 7.26
CA PRO A 150 -10.86 16.50 8.69
C PRO A 150 -12.27 16.17 9.20
N ASN A 151 -12.36 15.57 10.39
CA ASN A 151 -13.60 15.50 11.14
C ASN A 151 -13.83 16.80 11.95
N ARG A 152 -14.96 16.87 12.67
CA ARG A 152 -15.32 18.05 13.50
C ARG A 152 -14.32 18.36 14.62
N LEU A 153 -13.47 17.41 14.99
CA LEU A 153 -12.41 17.55 16.01
C LEU A 153 -11.05 17.89 15.37
N GLY A 154 -10.97 18.01 14.04
CA GLY A 154 -9.74 18.24 13.30
C GLY A 154 -8.89 16.98 13.05
N GLU A 155 -9.35 15.81 13.46
CA GLU A 155 -8.67 14.53 13.21
C GLU A 155 -8.96 14.04 11.79
N THR A 156 -8.02 13.32 11.18
CA THR A 156 -8.22 12.79 9.83
C THR A 156 -9.19 11.61 9.81
N THR A 157 -10.12 11.65 8.87
CA THR A 157 -11.07 10.59 8.56
C THR A 157 -10.93 10.21 7.10
N GLY A 158 -10.95 8.91 6.82
CA GLY A 158 -10.98 8.38 5.46
C GLY A 158 -12.41 8.22 4.96
N VAL A 159 -12.63 8.40 3.66
CA VAL A 159 -13.87 8.01 2.98
C VAL A 159 -13.50 7.13 1.81
N GLU A 160 -13.81 5.84 1.92
CA GLU A 160 -13.69 4.89 0.80
C GLU A 160 -14.91 5.05 -0.09
N HIS A 161 -14.67 5.51 -1.31
CA HIS A 161 -15.69 5.92 -2.26
C HIS A 161 -16.72 4.81 -2.51
N ARG A 162 -17.98 5.22 -2.69
CA ARG A 162 -19.12 4.32 -2.89
C ARG A 162 -19.01 3.46 -4.14
N VAL A 163 -18.26 3.92 -5.12
CA VAL A 163 -18.12 3.30 -6.43
C VAL A 163 -16.66 2.91 -6.68
N SER A 164 -16.45 1.72 -7.22
CA SER A 164 -15.16 1.19 -7.62
C SER A 164 -15.12 0.92 -9.12
N VAL A 165 -13.91 0.89 -9.67
CA VAL A 165 -13.64 0.46 -11.04
C VAL A 165 -13.25 -1.02 -11.03
N TYR A 166 -14.01 -1.84 -11.73
CA TYR A 166 -13.77 -3.27 -11.89
C TYR A 166 -13.28 -3.59 -13.31
N PRO A 167 -12.29 -4.48 -13.48
CA PRO A 167 -11.90 -4.94 -14.81
C PRO A 167 -13.04 -5.75 -15.44
N SER A 168 -13.28 -5.53 -16.73
CA SER A 168 -14.27 -6.30 -17.51
C SER A 168 -13.77 -6.53 -18.94
N GLU A 169 -14.33 -7.51 -19.63
CA GLU A 169 -14.00 -7.83 -21.04
C GLU A 169 -14.26 -6.65 -21.99
N ASN A 170 -15.27 -5.81 -21.67
CA ASN A 170 -15.67 -4.66 -22.48
C ASN A 170 -15.08 -3.33 -21.98
N GLY A 171 -13.97 -3.39 -21.23
CA GLY A 171 -13.36 -2.23 -20.58
C GLY A 171 -13.80 -2.06 -19.12
N PRO A 172 -13.26 -1.06 -18.41
CA PRO A 172 -13.53 -0.85 -16.99
C PRO A 172 -15.02 -0.60 -16.72
N ARG A 173 -15.58 -1.37 -15.77
CA ARG A 173 -16.96 -1.22 -15.28
C ARG A 173 -16.96 -0.43 -13.98
N LEU A 174 -17.85 0.55 -13.87
CA LEU A 174 -18.17 1.19 -12.59
C LEU A 174 -19.26 0.39 -11.89
N ASP A 175 -19.04 0.09 -10.62
CA ASP A 175 -20.00 -0.63 -9.79
C ASP A 175 -19.83 -0.25 -8.32
N LEU A 176 -20.78 -0.65 -7.49
CA LEU A 176 -20.71 -0.42 -6.05
C LEU A 176 -19.45 -1.05 -5.45
N THR A 177 -18.76 -0.30 -4.58
CA THR A 177 -17.60 -0.80 -3.83
C THR A 177 -18.04 -1.96 -2.93
N GLY A 178 -17.32 -3.08 -3.00
CA GLY A 178 -17.66 -4.29 -2.26
C GLY A 178 -17.84 -4.04 -0.74
N GLY A 179 -18.91 -4.59 -0.18
CA GLY A 179 -19.27 -4.40 1.24
C GLY A 179 -19.97 -3.08 1.57
N GLN A 180 -20.24 -2.23 0.57
CA GLN A 180 -21.10 -1.05 0.71
C GLN A 180 -22.54 -1.19 0.17
N PRO A 181 -22.93 -2.22 -0.63
CA PRO A 181 -24.34 -2.47 -0.94
C PRO A 181 -25.21 -2.58 0.32
N GLU A 182 -26.47 -2.21 0.20
CA GLU A 182 -27.49 -2.27 1.26
C GLU A 182 -27.17 -1.40 2.50
N GLN A 183 -26.25 -0.44 2.36
CA GLN A 183 -25.92 0.51 3.42
C GLN A 183 -26.70 1.82 3.24
N THR A 184 -27.48 2.17 4.27
CA THR A 184 -28.15 3.47 4.36
C THR A 184 -27.20 4.49 4.99
N PRO A 185 -26.99 5.68 4.38
CA PRO A 185 -26.16 6.73 4.96
C PRO A 185 -26.86 7.34 6.20
N GLU A 186 -26.14 7.44 7.31
CA GLU A 186 -26.55 8.15 8.53
C GLU A 186 -26.08 9.62 8.51
N GLN A 187 -25.04 9.92 7.73
CA GLN A 187 -24.44 11.25 7.61
C GLN A 187 -24.29 11.67 6.15
N ASP A 188 -24.31 12.98 5.88
CA ASP A 188 -24.19 13.53 4.51
C ASP A 188 -22.95 13.01 3.78
N VAL A 189 -21.81 12.91 4.47
CA VAL A 189 -20.55 12.40 3.91
C VAL A 189 -20.64 10.95 3.44
N GLU A 190 -21.52 10.15 4.05
CA GLU A 190 -21.68 8.73 3.71
C GLU A 190 -22.40 8.51 2.37
N HIS A 191 -22.97 9.58 1.80
CA HIS A 191 -23.41 9.55 0.40
C HIS A 191 -22.24 9.37 -0.56
N PHE A 192 -21.03 9.83 -0.21
CA PHE A 192 -19.84 9.65 -1.03
C PHE A 192 -19.15 8.30 -0.79
N GLY A 193 -19.41 7.62 0.33
CA GLY A 193 -18.85 6.29 0.59
C GLY A 193 -18.73 5.95 2.06
N ARG A 194 -18.14 4.79 2.35
CA ARG A 194 -17.94 4.31 3.72
C ARG A 194 -16.90 5.15 4.44
N VAL A 195 -17.26 5.64 5.62
CA VAL A 195 -16.35 6.39 6.47
C VAL A 195 -15.46 5.46 7.28
N ILE A 196 -14.14 5.68 7.24
CA ILE A 196 -13.11 4.84 7.85
C ILE A 196 -12.28 5.69 8.82
N ARG A 197 -12.05 5.18 10.03
CA ARG A 197 -11.35 5.90 11.12
C ARG A 197 -10.42 4.98 11.89
N GLY A 198 -9.53 5.59 12.69
CA GLY A 198 -8.63 4.86 13.61
C GLY A 198 -7.77 3.82 12.91
N ASP A 199 -7.65 2.65 13.53
CA ASP A 199 -6.78 1.56 13.08
C ASP A 199 -7.12 1.08 11.67
N THR A 200 -8.40 1.06 11.28
CA THR A 200 -8.81 0.65 9.93
C THR A 200 -8.25 1.59 8.86
N LEU A 201 -8.22 2.91 9.13
CA LEU A 201 -7.65 3.88 8.20
C LEU A 201 -6.12 3.73 8.10
N LEU A 202 -5.45 3.51 9.22
CA LEU A 202 -4.00 3.26 9.25
C LEU A 202 -3.66 1.97 8.50
N HIS A 203 -4.49 0.93 8.63
CA HIS A 203 -4.33 -0.33 7.94
C HIS A 203 -4.40 -0.19 6.41
N CYS A 204 -5.22 0.72 5.88
CA CYS A 204 -5.22 1.05 4.45
C CYS A 204 -3.83 1.53 4.00
N VAL A 205 -3.17 2.39 4.76
CA VAL A 205 -1.83 2.90 4.43
C VAL A 205 -0.79 1.79 4.55
N GLU A 206 -0.83 0.99 5.62
CA GLU A 206 0.09 -0.13 5.82
C GLU A 206 0.03 -1.18 4.71
N CYS A 207 -1.17 -1.40 4.14
CA CYS A 207 -1.38 -2.44 3.14
C CYS A 207 -1.40 -1.98 1.70
N HIS A 208 -1.42 -0.67 1.47
CA HIS A 208 -1.38 -0.12 0.12
C HIS A 208 -0.14 0.71 -0.17
N THR A 209 0.72 0.95 0.81
CA THR A 209 1.99 1.69 0.66
C THR A 209 3.16 0.95 1.31
N THR A 210 4.37 1.50 1.19
CA THR A 210 5.52 1.07 1.99
C THR A 210 6.02 2.22 2.85
N GLY A 211 5.91 2.05 4.16
CA GLY A 211 6.07 3.15 5.10
C GLY A 211 4.88 4.10 5.01
N GLY A 212 5.09 5.39 5.29
CA GLY A 212 4.04 6.39 5.17
C GLY A 212 3.27 6.66 6.45
N GLU A 213 2.90 7.92 6.61
CA GLU A 213 2.09 8.40 7.73
C GLU A 213 1.02 9.35 7.20
N ILE A 214 -0.15 9.32 7.83
CA ILE A 214 -1.21 10.29 7.56
C ILE A 214 -0.88 11.56 8.34
N VAL A 215 -0.62 12.65 7.62
CA VAL A 215 -0.33 13.97 8.18
C VAL A 215 -1.35 14.96 7.64
N GLY A 216 -2.31 15.35 8.47
CA GLY A 216 -3.49 16.07 8.00
C GLY A 216 -4.25 15.23 6.98
N GLN A 217 -4.59 15.81 5.83
CA GLN A 217 -5.37 15.17 4.77
C GLN A 217 -4.48 14.47 3.71
N GLU A 218 -3.22 14.20 4.01
CA GLU A 218 -2.26 13.62 3.06
C GLU A 218 -1.50 12.43 3.66
N ILE A 219 -1.18 11.45 2.82
CA ILE A 219 -0.17 10.44 3.11
C ILE A 219 1.20 11.00 2.75
N ARG A 220 2.12 11.07 3.72
CA ARG A 220 3.47 11.61 3.56
C ARG A 220 4.53 10.57 3.91
N GLY A 221 5.75 10.76 3.39
CA GLY A 221 6.91 9.93 3.76
C GLY A 221 6.80 8.46 3.36
N PHE A 222 6.08 8.16 2.27
CA PHE A 222 5.86 6.79 1.80
C PHE A 222 6.55 6.52 0.46
N MET A 223 6.85 5.24 0.19
CA MET A 223 7.01 4.78 -1.19
C MET A 223 5.66 4.21 -1.65
N PRO A 224 5.18 4.59 -2.85
CA PRO A 224 3.94 4.05 -3.37
C PRO A 224 3.98 2.53 -3.46
N ASN A 225 2.81 1.94 -3.20
CA ASN A 225 2.56 0.52 -3.32
C ASN A 225 3.27 -0.37 -2.29
N ILE A 226 3.02 -1.68 -2.35
CA ILE A 226 3.80 -2.69 -1.63
C ILE A 226 5.12 -2.92 -2.37
N SER A 227 6.20 -2.31 -1.89
CA SER A 227 7.55 -2.36 -2.47
C SER A 227 8.44 -3.39 -1.75
N CYS A 228 9.69 -3.56 -2.19
CA CYS A 228 10.64 -4.53 -1.61
C CYS A 228 10.74 -4.42 -0.09
N GLN A 229 10.78 -3.19 0.42
CA GLN A 229 11.02 -2.93 1.84
C GLN A 229 9.76 -3.08 2.70
N ASN A 230 8.59 -3.35 2.10
CA ASN A 230 7.41 -3.72 2.87
C ASN A 230 7.52 -5.16 3.41
N CYS A 231 8.05 -6.06 2.57
CA CYS A 231 8.28 -7.46 2.93
C CYS A 231 9.67 -7.66 3.56
N HIS A 232 10.68 -6.98 3.04
CA HIS A 232 12.05 -7.10 3.55
C HIS A 232 12.35 -6.14 4.70
N GLY A 233 11.44 -5.24 5.08
CA GLY A 233 11.74 -4.16 6.04
C GLY A 233 12.66 -3.07 5.46
N PRO A 234 12.96 -2.01 6.23
CA PRO A 234 13.86 -0.94 5.79
C PRO A 234 15.29 -1.46 5.54
N ARG A 235 15.92 -1.09 4.42
CA ARG A 235 17.21 -1.67 3.99
C ARG A 235 18.33 -0.66 3.77
N ARG A 236 18.26 0.53 4.38
CA ARG A 236 19.36 1.52 4.31
C ARG A 236 20.70 0.97 4.76
N GLU A 237 20.74 0.32 5.93
CA GLU A 237 21.99 -0.26 6.46
C GLU A 237 22.53 -1.37 5.57
N HIS A 238 21.65 -2.19 5.00
CA HIS A 238 22.02 -3.20 4.01
C HIS A 238 22.68 -2.55 2.79
N VAL A 239 22.06 -1.54 2.18
CA VAL A 239 22.64 -0.86 1.01
C VAL A 239 23.98 -0.19 1.36
N ILE A 240 24.09 0.46 2.53
CA ILE A 240 25.36 1.05 2.99
C ILE A 240 26.44 -0.02 3.13
N ALA A 241 26.12 -1.15 3.78
CA ALA A 241 27.05 -2.24 3.98
C ALA A 241 27.53 -2.81 2.63
N MET A 242 26.62 -3.06 1.69
CA MET A 242 26.98 -3.59 0.36
C MET A 242 27.81 -2.60 -0.45
N LYS A 243 27.49 -1.29 -0.40
CA LYS A 243 28.28 -0.24 -1.08
C LYS A 243 29.70 -0.13 -0.51
N ARG A 244 29.88 -0.32 0.81
CA ARG A 244 31.19 -0.26 1.48
C ARG A 244 32.01 -1.53 1.30
N ALA A 245 31.37 -2.70 1.39
CA ALA A 245 32.05 -3.98 1.32
C ALA A 245 32.61 -4.27 -0.08
N GLY A 246 32.01 -3.70 -1.14
CA GLY A 246 32.36 -3.99 -2.54
C GLY A 246 32.01 -5.41 -2.99
N ASP A 247 31.89 -6.34 -2.04
CA ASP A 247 31.46 -7.72 -2.21
C ASP A 247 29.93 -7.83 -2.14
N LYS A 248 29.34 -8.28 -3.26
CA LYS A 248 27.89 -8.45 -3.45
C LYS A 248 27.35 -9.77 -2.90
N SER A 249 28.21 -10.64 -2.35
CA SER A 249 27.86 -12.03 -2.04
C SER A 249 27.55 -12.30 -0.56
N ALA A 250 27.91 -11.39 0.36
CA ALA A 250 27.66 -11.58 1.78
C ALA A 250 26.16 -11.38 2.11
N PRO A 251 25.49 -12.35 2.76
CA PRO A 251 24.13 -12.15 3.23
C PRO A 251 24.11 -11.07 4.32
N PRO A 252 23.14 -10.13 4.29
CA PRO A 252 23.10 -9.08 5.29
C PRO A 252 22.89 -9.63 6.70
N PRO A 253 23.37 -8.91 7.74
CA PRO A 253 23.03 -9.20 9.13
C PRO A 253 21.50 -9.27 9.28
N GLY A 254 21.00 -10.31 9.96
CA GLY A 254 19.55 -10.53 10.14
C GLY A 254 18.82 -11.18 8.96
N SER A 255 19.53 -11.71 7.96
CA SER A 255 18.95 -12.52 6.86
C SER A 255 18.70 -13.97 7.28
N SER A 256 18.07 -14.21 8.44
CA SER A 256 17.52 -15.55 8.72
C SER A 256 16.34 -15.77 7.79
N ARG A 257 16.33 -16.89 7.06
CA ARG A 257 15.14 -17.30 6.30
C ARG A 257 13.97 -17.41 7.27
N LEU A 258 12.87 -16.70 6.98
CA LEU A 258 11.64 -16.81 7.75
C LEU A 258 11.19 -18.27 7.78
N THR A 259 10.74 -18.73 8.95
CA THR A 259 9.96 -19.95 9.08
C THR A 259 8.63 -19.81 8.32
N ALA A 260 7.96 -20.93 8.02
CA ALA A 260 6.68 -20.87 7.30
C ALA A 260 5.64 -20.01 8.04
N ILE A 261 5.56 -20.13 9.37
CA ILE A 261 4.62 -19.35 10.16
C ILE A 261 4.98 -17.86 10.22
N GLU A 262 6.26 -17.50 10.24
CA GLU A 262 6.71 -16.11 10.15
C GLU A 262 6.40 -15.51 8.78
N GLN A 263 6.57 -16.30 7.70
CA GLN A 263 6.14 -15.88 6.37
C GLN A 263 4.63 -15.66 6.29
N ILE A 264 3.83 -16.60 6.79
CA ILE A 264 2.37 -16.44 6.80
C ILE A 264 1.99 -15.18 7.59
N ARG A 265 2.57 -14.96 8.78
CA ARG A 265 2.34 -13.74 9.58
C ARG A 265 2.65 -12.47 8.80
N MET A 266 3.77 -12.45 8.06
CA MET A 266 4.15 -11.32 7.22
C MET A 266 3.10 -11.05 6.13
N CYS A 267 2.65 -12.08 5.40
CA CYS A 267 1.61 -11.95 4.37
C CYS A 267 0.24 -11.58 4.97
N SER A 268 -0.08 -12.11 6.15
CA SER A 268 -1.32 -11.87 6.89
C SER A 268 -1.48 -10.44 7.38
N ARG A 269 -0.43 -9.61 7.30
CA ARG A 269 -0.58 -8.18 7.54
C ARG A 269 -1.58 -7.54 6.58
N CYS A 270 -1.69 -8.04 5.35
CA CYS A 270 -2.56 -7.47 4.31
C CYS A 270 -3.42 -8.47 3.56
N HIS A 271 -3.13 -9.76 3.69
CA HIS A 271 -4.02 -10.85 3.28
C HIS A 271 -4.67 -11.40 4.54
N PRO A 272 -5.62 -10.64 5.12
CA PRO A 272 -5.82 -10.56 6.56
C PRO A 272 -6.13 -11.91 7.21
N ARG A 273 -5.74 -11.96 8.49
CA ARG A 273 -6.40 -12.79 9.48
C ARG A 273 -7.64 -12.03 9.97
N PRO A 274 -8.77 -12.69 10.26
CA PRO A 274 -9.89 -11.99 10.85
C PRO A 274 -9.41 -11.31 12.14
N GLY A 275 -9.79 -10.04 12.29
CA GLY A 275 -9.96 -9.45 13.61
C GLY A 275 -11.04 -10.24 14.36
N MET A 276 -11.05 -10.16 15.69
CA MET A 276 -12.02 -10.86 16.54
C MET A 276 -13.43 -10.29 16.39
N GLU A 277 -14.03 -10.45 15.22
CA GLU A 277 -15.40 -10.06 14.92
C GLU A 277 -16.11 -11.30 14.37
N GLU A 278 -16.84 -11.92 15.31
CA GLU A 278 -17.80 -13.01 15.17
C GLU A 278 -17.38 -14.24 14.36
N GLU A 279 -16.93 -15.24 15.12
CA GLU A 279 -16.71 -16.66 14.77
C GLU A 279 -17.89 -17.34 14.02
N ASN A 280 -19.05 -16.68 13.92
CA ASN A 280 -20.31 -17.27 13.47
C ASN A 280 -20.59 -17.20 11.96
N GLU A 281 -19.78 -16.47 11.15
CA GLU A 281 -20.00 -16.36 9.69
C GLU A 281 -18.84 -16.86 8.80
N VAL A 282 -17.79 -17.43 9.40
CA VAL A 282 -16.67 -18.03 8.64
C VAL A 282 -17.05 -19.46 8.22
N ALA A 283 -18.05 -19.58 7.33
CA ALA A 283 -18.40 -20.85 6.72
C ALA A 283 -17.41 -21.18 5.59
N PRO A 284 -17.00 -22.46 5.42
CA PRO A 284 -16.18 -22.87 4.28
C PRO A 284 -16.86 -22.48 2.94
N ASN A 285 -16.10 -22.02 1.96
CA ASN A 285 -16.60 -21.51 0.65
C ASN A 285 -17.49 -20.26 0.71
N HIS A 286 -17.59 -19.58 1.84
CA HIS A 286 -18.27 -18.29 1.90
C HIS A 286 -17.33 -17.15 1.46
N ILE A 287 -17.86 -16.11 0.81
CA ILE A 287 -17.04 -15.03 0.27
C ILE A 287 -16.23 -14.30 1.36
N ARG A 288 -16.80 -14.15 2.56
CA ARG A 288 -16.12 -13.55 3.73
C ARG A 288 -14.92 -14.39 4.17
N SER A 289 -15.01 -15.73 4.06
CA SER A 289 -13.94 -16.66 4.43
C SER A 289 -12.83 -16.71 3.39
N VAL A 290 -13.16 -16.88 2.09
CA VAL A 290 -12.13 -17.07 1.05
C VAL A 290 -11.25 -15.85 0.81
N ARG A 291 -11.73 -14.65 1.17
CA ARG A 291 -10.92 -13.41 1.17
C ARG A 291 -9.83 -13.44 2.26
N LEU A 292 -10.03 -14.22 3.33
CA LEU A 292 -9.08 -14.43 4.43
C LEU A 292 -8.11 -15.58 4.09
N GLN A 293 -7.38 -15.44 2.98
CA GLN A 293 -6.54 -16.49 2.39
C GLN A 293 -5.57 -17.13 3.39
N SER A 294 -4.93 -16.31 4.23
CA SER A 294 -4.00 -16.79 5.26
C SER A 294 -4.68 -17.68 6.31
N THR A 295 -5.89 -17.30 6.71
CA THR A 295 -6.67 -17.98 7.75
C THR A 295 -7.21 -19.29 7.26
N GLU A 296 -7.79 -19.28 6.07
CA GLU A 296 -8.28 -20.48 5.40
C GLU A 296 -7.14 -21.46 5.14
N PHE A 297 -5.96 -20.97 4.74
CA PHE A 297 -4.78 -21.81 4.56
C PHE A 297 -4.35 -22.54 5.85
N LEU A 298 -4.32 -21.83 6.98
CA LEU A 298 -3.97 -22.43 8.28
C LEU A 298 -4.96 -23.52 8.74
N GLN A 299 -6.21 -23.48 8.28
CA GLN A 299 -7.22 -24.50 8.56
C GLN A 299 -7.11 -25.74 7.66
N SER A 300 -6.20 -25.75 6.68
CA SER A 300 -6.04 -26.86 5.74
C SER A 300 -5.35 -28.07 6.38
N LYS A 301 -5.83 -29.28 6.07
CA LYS A 301 -5.17 -30.52 6.52
C LYS A 301 -3.72 -30.62 6.00
N CYS A 302 -3.44 -30.10 4.81
CA CYS A 302 -2.08 -30.09 4.26
C CYS A 302 -1.13 -29.19 5.06
N TYR A 303 -1.59 -28.03 5.56
CA TYR A 303 -0.79 -27.17 6.43
C TYR A 303 -0.45 -27.91 7.73
N GLY A 304 -1.46 -28.41 8.46
CA GLY A 304 -1.26 -29.15 9.71
C GLY A 304 -0.39 -30.41 9.53
N GLY A 305 -0.61 -31.17 8.45
CA GLY A 305 0.20 -32.34 8.12
C GLY A 305 1.65 -32.02 7.71
N SER A 306 1.91 -30.80 7.24
CA SER A 306 3.25 -30.37 6.83
C SER A 306 4.19 -30.08 8.00
N LYS A 307 3.69 -30.00 9.24
CA LYS A 307 4.47 -29.62 10.44
C LYS A 307 5.25 -28.32 10.21
N ASP A 308 4.53 -27.26 9.87
CA ASP A 308 5.05 -25.89 9.64
C ASP A 308 6.10 -25.76 8.52
N ARG A 309 6.02 -26.60 7.48
CA ARG A 309 6.90 -26.52 6.30
C ARG A 309 6.29 -25.80 5.10
N LEU A 310 4.98 -25.56 5.11
CA LEU A 310 4.28 -24.89 4.01
C LEU A 310 3.95 -23.44 4.38
N GLY A 311 4.38 -22.51 3.54
CA GLY A 311 4.01 -21.10 3.60
C GLY A 311 3.42 -20.63 2.27
N CYS A 312 3.03 -19.36 2.20
CA CYS A 312 2.47 -18.76 0.98
C CYS A 312 3.41 -18.94 -0.22
N SER A 313 4.73 -18.82 0.01
CA SER A 313 5.71 -18.92 -1.07
C SER A 313 6.03 -20.35 -1.50
N THR A 314 5.43 -21.37 -0.86
CA THR A 314 5.54 -22.73 -1.35
C THR A 314 4.80 -22.89 -2.69
N CYS A 315 3.72 -22.11 -2.87
CA CYS A 315 2.89 -22.15 -4.07
C CYS A 315 3.08 -20.92 -4.96
N HIS A 316 3.27 -19.74 -4.37
CA HIS A 316 3.38 -18.47 -5.08
C HIS A 316 4.81 -17.92 -5.04
N ASP A 317 5.26 -17.26 -6.10
CA ASP A 317 6.47 -16.43 -6.03
C ASP A 317 6.03 -15.00 -5.74
N PRO A 318 6.39 -14.41 -4.57
CA PRO A 318 5.96 -13.06 -4.21
C PRO A 318 6.54 -11.96 -5.11
N HIS A 319 7.56 -12.26 -5.93
CA HIS A 319 8.15 -11.32 -6.88
C HIS A 319 7.57 -11.45 -8.30
N GLN A 320 6.66 -12.39 -8.54
CA GLN A 320 6.05 -12.62 -9.86
C GLN A 320 4.54 -12.41 -9.79
N PRO A 321 3.89 -12.05 -10.91
CA PRO A 321 2.45 -12.10 -11.01
C PRO A 321 1.93 -13.50 -10.62
N ILE A 322 0.77 -13.55 -9.98
CA ILE A 322 0.11 -14.81 -9.67
C ILE A 322 -0.11 -15.57 -10.99
N SER A 323 0.41 -16.80 -11.06
CA SER A 323 0.31 -17.62 -12.25
C SER A 323 -1.15 -17.93 -12.55
N ARG A 324 -1.51 -17.82 -13.83
CA ARG A 324 -2.81 -18.28 -14.38
C ARG A 324 -2.74 -19.72 -14.90
N ASP A 325 -1.54 -20.31 -14.96
CA ASP A 325 -1.35 -21.69 -15.38
C ASP A 325 -1.73 -22.64 -14.24
N ARG A 326 -2.82 -23.39 -14.41
CA ARG A 326 -3.26 -24.40 -13.44
C ARG A 326 -2.19 -25.49 -13.23
N ASN A 327 -1.42 -25.83 -14.26
CA ASN A 327 -0.39 -26.87 -14.17
C ASN A 327 0.75 -26.48 -13.24
N HIS A 328 1.05 -25.17 -13.10
CA HIS A 328 1.99 -24.67 -12.10
C HIS A 328 1.60 -25.14 -10.69
N TYR A 329 0.33 -24.98 -10.31
CA TYR A 329 -0.16 -25.36 -8.98
C TYR A 329 -0.33 -26.88 -8.83
N VAL A 330 -0.79 -27.58 -9.87
CA VAL A 330 -0.87 -29.05 -9.87
C VAL A 330 0.50 -29.66 -9.55
N LYS A 331 1.58 -29.16 -10.16
CA LYS A 331 2.95 -29.62 -9.85
C LYS A 331 3.32 -29.43 -8.37
N ARG A 332 2.86 -28.34 -7.73
CA ARG A 332 3.06 -28.12 -6.29
C ARG A 332 2.33 -29.15 -5.46
N CYS A 333 1.06 -29.45 -5.79
CA CYS A 333 0.28 -30.49 -5.12
C CYS A 333 0.94 -31.86 -5.25
N LEU A 334 1.32 -32.24 -6.47
CA LEU A 334 1.94 -33.54 -6.75
C LEU A 334 3.33 -33.71 -6.11
N GLY A 335 4.00 -32.62 -5.76
CA GLY A 335 5.25 -32.68 -4.97
C GLY A 335 5.09 -33.42 -3.63
N CYS A 336 3.88 -33.48 -3.08
CA CYS A 336 3.56 -34.28 -1.88
C CYS A 336 2.58 -35.43 -2.18
N HIS A 337 1.63 -35.23 -3.10
CA HIS A 337 0.53 -36.18 -3.37
C HIS A 337 0.84 -37.24 -4.44
N ALA A 338 2.05 -37.25 -5.00
CA ALA A 338 2.53 -38.32 -5.87
C ALA A 338 3.37 -39.37 -5.13
N ALA A 339 3.68 -39.16 -3.84
CA ALA A 339 4.48 -40.10 -3.07
C ALA A 339 3.68 -41.38 -2.72
N PRO A 340 4.32 -42.56 -2.63
CA PRO A 340 3.62 -43.83 -2.38
C PRO A 340 2.77 -43.86 -1.11
N ASP A 341 3.23 -43.20 -0.04
CA ASP A 341 2.53 -43.14 1.26
C ASP A 341 1.62 -41.90 1.41
N SER A 342 1.30 -41.24 0.30
CA SER A 342 0.46 -40.03 0.31
C SER A 342 -1.01 -40.35 0.05
N VAL A 343 -1.89 -39.42 0.44
CA VAL A 343 -3.30 -39.50 0.08
C VAL A 343 -3.45 -39.13 -1.40
N HIS A 344 -3.74 -40.13 -2.22
CA HIS A 344 -4.00 -39.93 -3.65
C HIS A 344 -5.44 -39.49 -3.92
N CYS A 345 -5.63 -38.62 -4.91
CA CYS A 345 -6.95 -38.26 -5.39
C CYS A 345 -7.51 -39.39 -6.29
N PRO A 346 -8.64 -40.03 -5.92
CA PRO A 346 -9.19 -41.13 -6.72
C PRO A 346 -9.91 -40.66 -7.99
N VAL A 347 -10.19 -39.36 -8.11
CA VAL A 347 -10.99 -38.80 -9.22
C VAL A 347 -10.10 -38.26 -10.33
N SER A 348 -9.08 -37.48 -9.96
CA SER A 348 -8.18 -36.82 -10.91
C SER A 348 -6.78 -36.77 -10.29
N PRO A 349 -6.01 -37.89 -10.37
CA PRO A 349 -4.78 -38.04 -9.62
C PRO A 349 -3.62 -37.17 -10.12
N GLN A 350 -3.70 -36.64 -11.35
CA GLN A 350 -2.59 -35.91 -11.98
C GLN A 350 -2.96 -34.51 -12.47
N THR A 351 -4.24 -34.12 -12.47
CA THR A 351 -4.70 -32.84 -13.06
C THR A 351 -5.86 -32.24 -12.24
N ASN A 352 -6.20 -30.97 -12.50
CA ASN A 352 -7.39 -30.29 -11.97
C ASN A 352 -7.55 -30.27 -10.44
N CYS A 353 -6.45 -30.35 -9.68
CA CYS A 353 -6.48 -30.33 -8.22
C CYS A 353 -7.18 -29.08 -7.67
N VAL A 354 -6.82 -27.89 -8.20
CA VAL A 354 -7.33 -26.59 -7.74
C VAL A 354 -8.85 -26.48 -7.88
N GLN A 355 -9.44 -26.99 -8.96
CA GLN A 355 -10.89 -26.87 -9.19
C GLN A 355 -11.72 -27.54 -8.09
N CYS A 356 -11.28 -28.70 -7.60
CA CYS A 356 -11.99 -29.46 -6.58
C CYS A 356 -11.52 -29.16 -5.16
N HIS A 357 -10.25 -28.75 -4.99
CA HIS A 357 -9.63 -28.59 -3.68
C HIS A 357 -9.48 -27.14 -3.21
N MET A 358 -9.63 -26.19 -4.13
CA MET A 358 -9.57 -24.74 -3.90
C MET A 358 -10.65 -24.07 -4.78
N PRO A 359 -11.94 -24.38 -4.54
CA PRO A 359 -13.02 -23.91 -5.40
C PRO A 359 -13.02 -22.39 -5.52
N LEU A 360 -13.45 -21.91 -6.68
CA LEU A 360 -13.59 -20.48 -6.95
C LEU A 360 -14.93 -20.01 -6.38
N VAL A 361 -14.90 -18.97 -5.56
CA VAL A 361 -16.08 -18.34 -4.98
C VAL A 361 -16.20 -16.93 -5.53
N GLN A 362 -17.40 -16.60 -6.01
CA GLN A 362 -17.73 -15.30 -6.58
C GLN A 362 -18.31 -14.40 -5.49
N ALA A 363 -17.87 -13.15 -5.47
CA ALA A 363 -18.45 -12.08 -4.69
C ALA A 363 -19.55 -11.37 -5.48
N ASP A 364 -20.42 -10.65 -4.77
CA ASP A 364 -21.52 -9.88 -5.36
C ASP A 364 -21.02 -8.78 -6.30
N ASP A 365 -19.84 -8.21 -6.02
CA ASP A 365 -19.14 -7.23 -6.87
C ASP A 365 -18.53 -7.84 -8.17
N GLY A 366 -18.73 -9.14 -8.40
CA GLY A 366 -18.21 -9.89 -9.54
C GLY A 366 -16.73 -10.29 -9.42
N THR A 367 -16.06 -9.94 -8.33
CA THR A 367 -14.70 -10.45 -8.06
C THR A 367 -14.74 -11.92 -7.66
N GLN A 368 -13.63 -12.62 -7.86
CA GLN A 368 -13.54 -14.06 -7.64
C GLN A 368 -12.29 -14.41 -6.85
N PHE A 369 -12.41 -15.35 -5.91
CA PHE A 369 -11.34 -15.80 -5.05
C PHE A 369 -11.32 -17.33 -4.95
N HIS A 370 -10.13 -17.91 -4.98
CA HIS A 370 -9.96 -19.32 -4.66
C HIS A 370 -9.97 -19.52 -3.15
N ASP A 371 -10.74 -20.50 -2.68
CA ASP A 371 -10.69 -20.93 -1.28
C ASP A 371 -9.30 -21.52 -0.96
N HIS A 372 -8.61 -20.92 0.02
CA HIS A 372 -7.30 -21.37 0.47
C HIS A 372 -7.37 -22.42 1.59
N ARG A 373 -8.56 -22.81 2.06
CA ARG A 373 -8.75 -23.95 2.94
C ARG A 373 -8.81 -25.21 2.10
N ILE A 374 -7.62 -25.63 1.68
CA ILE A 374 -7.36 -26.74 0.79
C ILE A 374 -7.92 -28.03 1.40
N ARG A 375 -9.02 -28.52 0.82
CA ARG A 375 -9.77 -29.70 1.27
C ARG A 375 -10.50 -30.34 0.10
N VAL A 376 -11.01 -31.56 0.23
CA VAL A 376 -11.93 -32.09 -0.79
C VAL A 376 -13.26 -31.33 -0.64
N GLY A 377 -13.69 -30.59 -1.67
CA GLY A 377 -14.99 -29.89 -1.65
C GLY A 377 -16.17 -30.86 -1.50
N GLN A 378 -17.14 -30.49 -0.67
CA GLN A 378 -18.42 -31.22 -0.52
C GLN A 378 -19.24 -31.11 -1.81
N ARG A 379 -20.25 -31.97 -2.00
CA ARG A 379 -21.14 -31.92 -3.18
C ARG A 379 -21.87 -30.58 -3.32
N GLN A 380 -22.13 -29.89 -2.20
CA GLN A 380 -22.77 -28.58 -2.13
C GLN A 380 -21.84 -27.43 -2.49
N ASP A 381 -20.52 -27.70 -2.59
CA ASP A 381 -19.47 -26.70 -2.86
C ASP A 381 -19.04 -26.67 -4.33
N ARG A 382 -19.69 -27.47 -5.19
CA ARG A 382 -19.38 -27.58 -6.62
C ARG A 382 -20.39 -26.74 -7.40
N PRO A 383 -19.95 -25.93 -8.37
CA PRO A 383 -20.86 -25.17 -9.25
C PRO A 383 -21.76 -26.09 -10.08
#